data_AF-A0A2G6PNP5-F1
#
_entry.id   AF-A0A2G6PNP5-F1
#
_cell.length_a   1.000
_cell.length_b   1.000
_cell.length_c   1.000
_cell.angle_alpha   90.00
_cell.angle_beta   90.00
_cell.angle_gamma   90.00
#
_symmetry.space_group_name_H-M   'P 1'
#
loop_
_entity.id
_entity.type
_entity.pdbx_description
1 polymer ?
#
loop_
_entity_poly.entity_id
_entity_poly.type
_entity_poly.pdbx_seq_one_letter_code
_entity_poly.pdbx_strand_id
1 'polypeptide(L)'
;MLGLEDIKKEKFSGKRACEVCKWINKNLILEYSTIPEVKQLIATHEDTHVYAKNIINFMSDDYEEAKKTYNKIENTTKTLFLLIDRIEKEINFHQETQ
;
A
#
# COMPACT_ATOMS: atom_id res chain seq x y z
N MET A 1 17.51 -15.29 7.79
CA MET A 1 17.67 -14.35 6.65
C MET A 1 16.30 -13.86 6.24
N LEU A 2 16.08 -12.54 6.19
CA LEU A 2 14.78 -11.92 5.89
C LEU A 2 14.45 -11.83 4.38
N GLY A 3 15.24 -12.47 3.50
CA GLY A 3 15.02 -12.42 2.04
C GLY A 3 15.20 -11.04 1.40
N LEU A 4 15.83 -10.09 2.12
CA LEU A 4 16.04 -8.72 1.66
C LEU A 4 17.10 -8.61 0.54
N GLU A 5 17.88 -9.67 0.34
CA GLU A 5 18.99 -9.76 -0.62
C GLU A 5 18.52 -9.67 -2.09
N ASP A 6 17.24 -9.96 -2.35
CA ASP A 6 16.64 -9.95 -3.69
C ASP A 6 16.01 -8.60 -4.10
N ILE A 7 15.98 -7.60 -3.22
CA ILE A 7 15.42 -6.28 -3.53
C ILE A 7 16.41 -5.47 -4.38
N LYS A 8 16.49 -5.80 -5.68
CA LYS A 8 17.29 -5.04 -6.66
C LYS A 8 16.72 -3.64 -6.86
N LYS A 9 17.58 -2.62 -6.76
CA LYS A 9 17.29 -1.18 -7.03
C LYS A 9 16.52 -0.94 -8.34
N GLU A 10 16.68 -1.81 -9.32
CA GLU A 10 16.14 -1.68 -10.68
C GLU A 10 14.64 -2.03 -10.83
N LYS A 11 13.99 -2.63 -9.81
CA LYS A 11 12.59 -3.11 -9.93
C LYS A 11 11.53 -2.24 -9.26
N PHE A 12 11.86 -1.03 -8.83
CA PHE A 12 10.85 -0.13 -8.26
C PHE A 12 10.07 0.57 -9.38
N SER A 13 9.08 -0.13 -9.96
CA SER A 13 8.11 0.49 -10.84
C SER A 13 7.38 1.59 -10.06
N GLY A 14 7.62 2.87 -10.41
CA GLY A 14 7.11 4.01 -9.65
C GLY A 14 5.58 3.99 -9.44
N LYS A 15 5.08 4.78 -8.48
CA LYS A 15 3.67 4.83 -8.00
C LYS A 15 2.57 4.62 -9.06
N ARG A 16 2.76 5.10 -10.31
CA ARG A 16 1.75 5.00 -11.39
C ARG A 16 1.73 3.66 -12.13
N ALA A 17 2.79 2.86 -12.01
CA ALA A 17 2.89 1.54 -12.62
C ALA A 17 2.41 0.41 -11.69
N CYS A 18 2.15 0.71 -10.40
CA CYS A 18 1.61 -0.25 -9.44
C CYS A 18 0.16 -0.64 -9.82
N GLU A 19 -0.09 -1.94 -9.97
CA GLU A 19 -1.42 -2.47 -10.31
C GLU A 19 -2.48 -2.10 -9.27
N VAL A 20 -2.11 -2.05 -7.99
CA VAL A 20 -3.01 -1.59 -6.91
C VAL A 20 -3.41 -0.14 -7.13
N CYS A 21 -2.48 0.74 -7.49
CA CYS A 21 -2.80 2.14 -7.82
C CYS A 21 -3.73 2.24 -9.04
N LYS A 22 -3.52 1.42 -10.08
CA LYS A 22 -4.41 1.39 -11.25
C LYS A 22 -5.82 0.96 -10.84
N TRP A 23 -5.93 -0.09 -10.02
CA TRP A 23 -7.21 -0.58 -9.52
C TRP A 23 -7.93 0.46 -8.66
N ILE A 24 -7.24 1.11 -7.71
CA ILE A 24 -7.81 2.19 -6.88
C ILE A 24 -8.37 3.32 -7.76
N ASN A 25 -7.58 3.81 -8.71
CA ASN A 25 -7.99 4.92 -9.57
C ASN A 25 -9.18 4.55 -10.47
N LYS A 26 -9.20 3.33 -11.01
CA LYS A 26 -10.22 2.90 -11.96
C LYS A 26 -11.53 2.50 -11.29
N ASN A 27 -11.48 1.83 -10.13
CA ASN A 27 -12.67 1.19 -9.55
C ASN A 27 -13.12 1.83 -8.23
N LEU A 28 -12.21 2.41 -7.44
CA LEU A 28 -12.59 2.97 -6.14
C LEU A 28 -12.84 4.48 -6.17
N ILE A 29 -11.95 5.27 -6.78
CA ILE A 29 -12.08 6.72 -6.74
C ILE A 29 -13.29 7.20 -7.54
N LEU A 30 -13.55 6.60 -8.70
CA LEU A 30 -14.64 7.05 -9.58
C LEU A 30 -16.03 6.83 -8.95
N GLU A 31 -16.21 5.74 -8.21
CA GLU A 31 -17.54 5.32 -7.72
C GLU A 31 -17.70 5.49 -6.21
N TYR A 32 -16.61 5.41 -5.44
CA TYR A 32 -16.64 5.27 -3.98
C TYR A 32 -15.75 6.29 -3.27
N SER A 33 -15.39 7.41 -3.90
CA SER A 33 -14.53 8.45 -3.29
C SER A 33 -15.10 9.12 -2.04
N THR A 34 -16.40 8.97 -1.79
CA THR A 34 -17.08 9.45 -0.58
C THR A 34 -16.85 8.55 0.63
N ILE A 35 -16.49 7.27 0.43
CA ILE A 35 -16.16 6.34 1.51
C ILE A 35 -14.84 6.79 2.16
N PRO A 36 -14.81 7.15 3.47
CA PRO A 36 -13.61 7.63 4.14
C PRO A 36 -12.42 6.66 4.05
N GLU A 37 -12.70 5.36 4.10
CA GLU A 37 -11.73 4.28 4.00
C GLU A 37 -10.99 4.28 2.66
N VAL A 38 -11.61 4.73 1.56
CA VAL A 38 -10.95 4.85 0.25
C VAL A 38 -9.82 5.89 0.30
N LYS A 39 -10.03 7.02 0.99
CA LYS A 39 -8.97 8.03 1.19
C LYS A 39 -7.85 7.49 2.07
N GLN A 40 -8.19 6.75 3.12
CA GLN A 40 -7.21 6.10 3.99
C GLN A 40 -6.40 5.04 3.26
N LEU A 41 -7.03 4.29 2.34
CA LEU A 41 -6.39 3.28 1.52
C LEU A 41 -5.33 3.91 0.61
N ILE A 42 -5.66 5.02 -0.05
CA ILE A 42 -4.73 5.76 -0.92
C ILE A 42 -3.51 6.24 -0.13
N ALA A 43 -3.71 6.84 1.04
CA ALA A 43 -2.63 7.33 1.89
C ALA A 43 -1.73 6.18 2.39
N THR A 44 -2.34 5.09 2.88
CA THR A 44 -1.60 3.92 3.37
C THR A 44 -0.80 3.23 2.25
N HIS A 45 -1.35 3.22 1.03
CA HIS A 45 -0.67 2.69 -0.15
C HIS A 45 0.53 3.58 -0.54
N GLU A 46 0.37 4.89 -0.46
CA GLU A 46 1.46 5.84 -0.67
C GLU A 46 2.59 5.66 0.35
N ASP A 47 2.26 5.52 1.64
CA ASP A 47 3.24 5.25 2.70
C ASP A 47 4.02 3.95 2.45
N THR A 48 3.34 2.92 1.96
CA THR A 48 3.98 1.63 1.63
C THR A 48 5.07 1.81 0.56
N HIS A 49 4.82 2.62 -0.48
CA HIS A 49 5.84 2.94 -1.47
C HIS A 49 7.00 3.76 -0.89
N VAL A 50 6.71 4.70 0.01
CA VAL A 50 7.74 5.51 0.69
C VAL A 50 8.65 4.62 1.52
N TYR A 51 8.09 3.72 2.33
CA TYR A 51 8.87 2.79 3.16
C TYR A 51 9.71 1.85 2.30
N ALA A 52 9.14 1.31 1.23
CA ALA A 52 9.87 0.42 0.35
C ALA A 52 11.05 1.12 -0.36
N LYS A 53 10.89 2.38 -0.77
CA LYS A 53 12.00 3.20 -1.27
C LYS A 53 13.06 3.46 -0.19
N ASN A 54 12.63 3.75 1.04
CA ASN A 54 13.54 4.04 2.15
C ASN A 54 14.37 2.81 2.55
N ILE A 55 13.80 1.60 2.52
CA ILE A 55 14.57 0.36 2.77
C ILE A 55 15.75 0.27 1.81
N ILE A 56 15.51 0.48 0.51
CA ILE A 56 16.56 0.42 -0.51
C ILE A 56 17.69 1.43 -0.23
N ASN A 57 17.34 2.61 0.28
CA ASN A 57 18.34 3.61 0.65
C ASN A 57 19.14 3.15 1.87
N PHE A 58 18.46 2.72 2.94
CA PHE A 58 19.10 2.29 4.19
C PHE A 58 19.89 1.00 4.05
N MET A 59 19.53 0.08 3.15
CA MET A 59 20.28 -1.17 2.93
C MET A 59 21.76 -0.94 2.58
N SER A 60 22.12 0.25 2.09
CA SER A 60 23.49 0.59 1.70
C SER A 60 24.35 1.03 2.90
N ASP A 61 23.73 1.65 3.92
CA ASP A 61 24.45 2.46 4.93
C ASP A 61 24.01 2.19 6.39
N ASP A 62 22.79 1.71 6.63
CA ASP A 62 22.23 1.48 7.97
C ASP A 62 21.20 0.32 7.96
N TYR A 63 21.70 -0.89 8.21
CA TYR A 63 20.88 -2.10 8.20
C TYR A 63 19.78 -2.12 9.29
N GLU A 64 20.03 -1.52 10.46
CA GLU A 64 19.04 -1.49 11.54
C GLU A 64 17.88 -0.57 11.19
N GLU A 65 18.14 0.57 10.53
CA GLU A 65 17.08 1.45 10.04
C GLU A 65 16.32 0.82 8.85
N ALA A 66 17.01 0.06 8.00
CA ALA A 66 16.36 -0.73 6.95
C ALA A 66 15.39 -1.77 7.55
N LYS A 67 15.79 -2.48 8.60
CA LYS A 67 14.97 -3.47 9.31
C LYS A 67 13.76 -2.82 10.01
N LYS A 68 13.95 -1.68 10.69
CA LYS A 68 12.84 -0.92 11.28
C LYS A 68 11.84 -0.47 10.22
N THR A 69 12.34 0.01 9.07
CA THR A 69 11.49 0.44 7.96
C THR A 69 10.76 -0.74 7.32
N TYR A 70 11.38 -1.92 7.23
CA TYR A 70 10.73 -3.15 6.80
C TYR A 70 9.54 -3.52 7.68
N ASN A 71 9.69 -3.46 9.00
CA ASN A 71 8.58 -3.71 9.92
C ASN A 71 7.41 -2.73 9.72
N LYS A 72 7.68 -1.49 9.29
CA LYS A 72 6.61 -0.53 8.94
C LYS A 72 5.82 -0.97 7.72
N ILE A 73 6.46 -1.58 6.71
CA ILE A 73 5.77 -2.14 5.53
C ILE A 73 4.83 -3.26 5.92
N GLU A 74 5.25 -4.15 6.83
CA GLU A 74 4.39 -5.24 7.29
C GLU A 74 3.11 -4.69 7.92
N ASN A 75 3.25 -3.64 8.74
CA ASN A 75 2.12 -2.98 9.38
C ASN A 75 1.22 -2.26 8.36
N THR A 76 1.78 -1.49 7.42
CA THR A 76 0.97 -0.82 6.40
C THR A 76 0.26 -1.81 5.49
N THR A 77 0.90 -2.94 5.16
CA THR A 77 0.28 -3.99 4.34
C THR A 77 -0.90 -4.63 5.05
N LYS A 78 -0.80 -4.92 6.36
CA LYS A 78 -1.95 -5.37 7.17
C LYS A 78 -3.08 -4.35 7.17
N THR A 79 -2.75 -3.06 7.34
CA THR A 79 -3.74 -1.98 7.28
C THR A 79 -4.40 -1.88 5.91
N LEU A 80 -3.67 -2.05 4.81
CA LEU A 80 -4.23 -2.08 3.46
C LEU A 80 -5.30 -3.17 3.31
N PHE A 81 -5.01 -4.40 3.76
CA PHE A 81 -5.99 -5.50 3.69
C PHE A 81 -7.24 -5.21 4.51
N LEU A 82 -7.09 -4.66 5.72
CA LEU A 82 -8.23 -4.29 6.56
C LEU A 82 -9.09 -3.18 5.93
N LEU A 83 -8.46 -2.20 5.28
CA LEU A 83 -9.18 -1.14 4.58
C LEU A 83 -9.94 -1.68 3.37
N ILE A 84 -9.33 -2.59 2.60
CA ILE A 84 -10.01 -3.24 1.47
C ILE A 84 -11.26 -4.00 1.94
N ASP A 85 -11.13 -4.84 2.98
CA ASP A 85 -12.27 -5.59 3.54
C ASP A 85 -13.41 -4.67 4.04
N ARG A 86 -13.07 -3.54 4.66
CA ARG A 86 -14.07 -2.54 5.08
C ARG A 86 -14.76 -1.89 3.89
N ILE A 87 -14.00 -1.48 2.88
CA ILE A 87 -14.54 -0.87 1.66
C ILE A 87 -15.48 -1.86 0.95
N GLU A 88 -15.08 -3.12 0.82
CA GLU A 88 -15.91 -4.16 0.19
C GLU A 88 -17.23 -4.37 0.95
N LYS A 89 -17.21 -4.36 2.29
CA LYS A 89 -18.42 -4.44 3.11
C LYS A 89 -19.34 -3.24 2.90
N GLU A 90 -18.79 -2.02 2.87
CA GLU A 90 -19.57 -0.80 2.62
C GLU A 90 -20.19 -0.82 1.22
N ILE A 91 -19.44 -1.25 0.20
CA ILE A 91 -19.94 -1.37 -1.18
C ILE A 91 -21.11 -2.37 -1.24
N ASN A 92 -20.95 -3.56 -0.65
CA ASN A 92 -21.98 -4.59 -0.66
C ASN A 92 -23.26 -4.10 0.06
N PHE A 93 -23.12 -3.44 1.22
CA PHE A 93 -24.25 -2.86 1.93
C PHE A 93 -25.01 -1.81 1.10
N HIS A 94 -24.29 -0.96 0.36
CA HIS A 94 -24.91 0.02 -0.55
C HIS A 94 -25.62 -0.63 -1.75
N GLN A 95 -25.12 -1.77 -2.25
CA GLN A 95 -25.75 -2.48 -3.37
C GLN A 95 -27.01 -3.25 -2.96
N GLU A 96 -27.08 -3.75 -1.72
CA GLU A 96 -28.26 -4.46 -1.20
C GLU A 96 -29.42 -3.52 -0.81
N THR A 97 -29.16 -2.21 -0.70
CA THR A 97 -30.14 -1.22 -0.24
C THR A 97 -30.72 -0.34 -1.36
N GLN A 98 -30.36 -0.60 -2.61
CA GLN A 98 -30.89 0.05 -3.83
C GLN A 98 -31.84 -0.87 -4.59
#